data_AF-A0A7X9QTG5-F1
#
_entry.id   AF-A0A7X9QTG5-F1
#
_cell.length_a   1.000
_cell.length_b   1.000
_cell.length_c   1.000
_cell.angle_alpha   90.00
_cell.angle_beta   90.00
_cell.angle_gamma   90.00
#
_symmetry.space_group_name_H-M   'P 1'
#
loop_
_entity.id
_entity.type
_entity.pdbx_description
1 polymer ?
#
loop_
_entity_poly.entity_id
_entity_poly.type
_entity_poly.pdbx_seq_one_letter_code
_entity_poly.pdbx_strand_id
1 'polypeptide(L)'
;MEKGKSIDFSIDKDLAEKFHLALTLNKETSKDVITRFMKQYVAESFSKASKEYHSDLKSTSTVPNINDVNLQNEGKDRKSKSSSSTKITNEMIETSYNIAKKVYFGQLSRQEGKLAISNATGMNPGSAQDYITDFLSMMDGKEYQRVMSNYGTTYFLENIRKDFGERAFQKAIEATEKHIKYYNALGYGRLKAKEEIVERFKQSIN
;
A
#
# COMPACT_ATOMS: atom_id res chain seq x y z
N MET A 1 -15.56 -39.89 10.45
CA MET A 1 -15.11 -38.58 10.96
C MET A 1 -13.68 -38.38 10.49
N GLU A 2 -13.43 -37.51 9.51
CA GLU A 2 -12.06 -37.21 9.08
C GLU A 2 -11.31 -36.54 10.24
N LYS A 3 -10.12 -37.05 10.56
CA LYS A 3 -9.22 -36.45 11.55
C LYS A 3 -8.70 -35.12 10.96
N GLY A 4 -8.78 -34.04 11.74
CA GLY A 4 -8.16 -32.77 11.36
C GLY A 4 -6.66 -32.95 11.11
N LYS A 5 -6.12 -32.23 10.12
CA LYS A 5 -4.67 -32.20 9.85
C LYS A 5 -3.99 -31.19 10.76
N SER A 6 -2.90 -31.58 11.42
CA SER A 6 -2.06 -30.67 12.20
C SER A 6 -0.95 -30.10 11.33
N ILE A 7 -0.65 -28.81 11.51
CA ILE A 7 0.43 -28.10 10.83
C ILE A 7 1.17 -27.32 11.90
N ASP A 8 2.49 -27.54 11.99
CA ASP A 8 3.36 -26.86 12.94
C ASP A 8 4.35 -25.97 12.20
N PHE A 9 4.59 -24.78 12.73
CA PHE A 9 5.55 -23.82 12.21
C PHE A 9 6.11 -22.96 13.34
N SER A 10 7.26 -22.34 13.10
CA SER A 10 7.92 -21.46 14.07
C SER A 10 7.72 -19.99 13.69
N ILE A 11 7.57 -19.13 14.69
CA ILE A 11 7.50 -17.68 14.54
C ILE A 11 8.44 -17.00 15.53
N ASP A 12 8.78 -15.74 15.27
CA ASP A 12 9.58 -14.92 16.16
C ASP A 12 8.92 -14.79 17.55
N LYS A 13 9.73 -14.83 18.61
CA LYS A 13 9.27 -14.75 20.00
C LYS A 13 8.40 -13.51 20.27
N ASP A 14 8.84 -12.34 19.82
CA ASP A 14 8.11 -11.08 19.98
C ASP A 14 6.72 -11.12 19.31
N LEU A 15 6.62 -11.76 18.15
CA LEU A 15 5.34 -11.93 17.46
C LEU A 15 4.42 -12.88 18.23
N ALA A 16 4.96 -13.97 18.77
CA ALA A 16 4.20 -14.92 19.58
C ALA A 16 3.64 -14.26 20.86
N GLU A 17 4.44 -13.43 21.54
CA GLU A 17 4.04 -12.71 22.74
C GLU A 17 2.93 -11.71 22.45
N LYS A 18 3.07 -10.91 21.38
CA LYS A 18 2.03 -9.96 20.93
C LYS A 18 0.73 -10.68 20.56
N PHE A 19 0.83 -11.81 19.85
CA PHE A 19 -0.33 -12.61 19.49
C PHE A 19 -1.04 -13.14 20.74
N HIS A 20 -0.29 -13.67 21.72
CA HIS A 20 -0.87 -14.15 22.97
C HIS A 20 -1.54 -13.04 23.79
N LEU A 21 -0.93 -11.85 23.86
CA LEU A 21 -1.52 -10.70 24.51
C LEU A 21 -2.84 -10.28 23.83
N ALA A 22 -2.87 -10.24 22.50
CA ALA A 22 -4.08 -9.91 21.75
C ALA A 22 -5.21 -10.90 22.02
N LEU A 23 -4.93 -12.21 22.04
CA LEU A 23 -5.92 -13.23 22.40
C LEU A 23 -6.48 -13.02 23.81
N THR A 24 -5.60 -12.69 24.76
CA THR A 24 -5.97 -12.47 26.17
C THR A 24 -6.90 -11.25 26.30
N LEU A 25 -6.55 -10.14 25.67
CA LEU A 25 -7.34 -8.91 25.71
C LEU A 25 -8.71 -9.08 25.05
N ASN A 26 -8.77 -9.81 23.94
CA ASN A 26 -10.00 -10.02 23.17
C ASN A 26 -10.82 -11.22 23.65
N LYS A 27 -10.31 -12.01 24.61
CA LYS A 27 -10.93 -13.24 25.10
C LYS A 27 -11.23 -14.24 23.98
N GLU A 28 -10.33 -14.31 23.00
CA GLU A 28 -10.45 -15.19 21.83
C GLU A 28 -9.60 -16.46 21.98
N THR A 29 -9.96 -17.52 21.27
CA THR A 29 -9.13 -18.72 21.19
C THR A 29 -8.14 -18.62 20.02
N SER A 30 -6.91 -19.12 20.22
CA SER A 30 -5.89 -19.15 19.16
C SER A 30 -6.38 -19.91 17.93
N LYS A 31 -7.07 -21.03 18.14
CA LYS A 31 -7.64 -21.87 17.09
C LYS A 31 -8.61 -21.09 16.21
N ASP A 32 -9.54 -20.34 16.79
CA ASP A 32 -10.56 -19.62 16.03
C ASP A 32 -9.95 -18.46 15.25
N VAL A 33 -9.02 -17.72 15.88
CA VAL A 33 -8.33 -16.60 15.25
C VAL A 33 -7.45 -17.06 14.08
N ILE A 34 -6.65 -18.11 14.26
CA ILE A 34 -5.83 -18.69 13.20
C ILE A 34 -6.73 -19.25 12.09
N THR A 35 -7.81 -19.95 12.44
CA THR A 35 -8.77 -20.48 11.44
C THR A 35 -9.39 -19.36 10.62
N ARG A 36 -9.77 -18.24 11.26
CA ARG A 36 -10.31 -17.06 10.59
C ARG A 36 -9.30 -16.46 9.61
N PHE A 37 -8.05 -16.25 10.04
CA PHE A 37 -7.01 -15.73 9.17
C PHE A 37 -6.68 -16.68 8.00
N MET A 38 -6.62 -17.98 8.24
CA MET A 38 -6.39 -18.96 7.18
C MET A 38 -7.53 -18.97 6.16
N LYS A 39 -8.79 -18.92 6.61
CA LYS A 39 -9.96 -18.81 5.72
C LYS A 39 -9.92 -17.54 4.90
N GLN A 40 -9.57 -16.42 5.52
CA GLN A 40 -9.43 -15.14 4.84
C GLN A 40 -8.33 -15.20 3.77
N TYR A 41 -7.14 -15.69 4.11
CA TYR A 41 -6.04 -15.85 3.17
C TYR A 41 -6.41 -16.74 1.99
N VAL A 42 -7.08 -17.86 2.24
CA VAL A 42 -7.55 -18.79 1.20
C VAL A 42 -8.56 -18.10 0.28
N ALA A 43 -9.54 -17.39 0.84
CA ALA A 43 -10.55 -16.67 0.06
C ALA A 43 -9.91 -15.57 -0.81
N GLU A 44 -8.96 -14.82 -0.25
CA GLU A 44 -8.21 -13.77 -0.97
C GLU A 44 -7.34 -14.38 -2.07
N SER A 45 -6.65 -15.49 -1.80
CA SER A 45 -5.81 -16.19 -2.77
C SER A 45 -6.61 -16.68 -3.97
N PHE A 46 -7.78 -17.29 -3.73
CA PHE A 46 -8.66 -17.75 -4.81
C PHE A 46 -9.33 -16.58 -5.55
N SER A 47 -9.74 -15.53 -4.85
CA SER A 47 -10.28 -14.31 -5.49
C SER A 47 -9.25 -13.68 -6.43
N LYS A 48 -7.98 -13.60 -6.00
CA LYS A 48 -6.87 -13.12 -6.83
C LYS A 48 -6.64 -14.01 -8.05
N ALA A 49 -6.50 -15.33 -7.85
CA ALA A 49 -6.28 -16.27 -8.93
C ALA A 49 -7.45 -16.27 -9.95
N SER A 50 -8.69 -16.13 -9.47
CA SER A 50 -9.87 -16.03 -10.34
C SER A 50 -9.85 -14.75 -11.19
N LYS A 51 -9.48 -13.61 -10.60
CA LYS A 51 -9.32 -12.35 -11.34
C LYS A 51 -8.23 -12.45 -12.43
N GLU A 52 -7.11 -13.11 -12.13
CA GLU A 52 -6.02 -13.34 -13.08
C GLU A 52 -6.46 -14.30 -14.22
N TYR A 53 -7.19 -15.37 -13.90
CA TYR A 53 -7.76 -16.28 -14.90
C TYR A 53 -8.80 -15.61 -15.82
N HIS A 54 -9.64 -14.72 -15.28
CA HIS A 54 -10.61 -13.97 -16.08
C HIS A 54 -9.98 -12.84 -16.92
N SER A 55 -8.80 -12.33 -16.56
CA SER A 55 -8.05 -11.42 -17.44
C SER A 55 -7.44 -12.15 -18.64
N ASP A 56 -6.99 -13.40 -18.47
CA ASP A 56 -6.41 -14.19 -19.56
C ASP A 56 -7.46 -14.62 -20.58
N LEU A 57 -8.68 -14.94 -20.15
CA LEU A 57 -9.81 -15.26 -21.05
C LEU A 57 -10.23 -14.09 -21.96
N LYS A 58 -9.96 -12.84 -21.59
CA LYS A 58 -10.23 -11.67 -22.47
C LYS A 58 -9.18 -11.49 -23.57
N SER A 59 -8.05 -12.20 -23.51
CA SER A 59 -6.97 -12.11 -24.50
C SER A 59 -7.08 -13.14 -25.63
N THR A 60 -7.87 -14.20 -25.45
CA THR A 60 -8.02 -15.31 -26.42
C THR A 60 -9.48 -15.51 -26.82
N SER A 61 -10.06 -14.56 -27.53
CA SER A 61 -11.29 -14.79 -28.32
C SER A 61 -11.23 -13.95 -29.60
N THR A 62 -10.52 -14.45 -30.59
CA THR A 62 -10.60 -14.02 -32.00
C THR A 62 -11.21 -15.14 -32.81
N VAL A 63 -12.49 -15.04 -33.16
CA VAL A 63 -13.13 -15.67 -34.34
C VAL A 63 -14.25 -14.71 -34.83
N PRO A 64 -14.50 -14.58 -36.16
CA PRO A 64 -14.95 -13.32 -36.78
C PRO A 64 -16.46 -13.05 -36.87
N ASN A 65 -16.72 -11.75 -37.09
CA ASN A 65 -17.92 -11.01 -37.48
C ASN A 65 -18.79 -11.63 -38.59
N ILE A 66 -20.14 -11.58 -38.47
CA ILE A 66 -21.05 -10.99 -39.48
C ILE A 66 -22.37 -10.53 -38.81
N ASN A 67 -22.68 -9.23 -38.82
CA ASN A 67 -23.86 -8.67 -39.50
C ASN A 67 -24.08 -7.19 -39.14
N ASP A 68 -24.00 -6.38 -40.19
CA ASP A 68 -24.39 -4.98 -40.27
C ASP A 68 -25.82 -4.73 -39.79
N VAL A 69 -26.00 -3.75 -38.91
CA VAL A 69 -27.06 -2.75 -39.07
C VAL A 69 -26.48 -1.39 -38.70
N ASN A 70 -26.37 -0.55 -39.72
CA ASN A 70 -26.05 0.87 -39.66
C ASN A 70 -27.22 1.64 -39.00
N LEU A 71 -26.92 2.43 -37.98
CA LEU A 71 -27.70 3.62 -37.64
C LEU A 71 -26.73 4.76 -37.28
N GLN A 72 -26.82 5.80 -38.09
CA GLN A 72 -26.10 7.06 -38.01
C GLN A 72 -26.50 7.88 -36.77
N ASN A 73 -25.69 8.90 -36.49
CA ASN A 73 -25.90 10.07 -35.61
C ASN A 73 -25.59 9.85 -34.13
N GLU A 74 -24.84 10.68 -33.40
CA GLU A 74 -24.30 12.04 -33.56
C GLU A 74 -23.13 12.16 -32.55
N GLY A 75 -22.04 12.87 -32.84
CA GLY A 75 -21.90 14.25 -32.38
C GLY A 75 -21.13 14.41 -31.05
N LYS A 76 -19.81 14.57 -31.17
CA LYS A 76 -18.92 15.51 -30.42
C LYS A 76 -19.10 15.69 -28.90
N ASP A 77 -18.07 15.23 -28.17
CA ASP A 77 -17.23 16.04 -27.24
C ASP A 77 -16.68 15.18 -26.10
N ARG A 78 -15.64 14.38 -26.38
CA ARG A 78 -14.71 13.97 -25.31
C ARG A 78 -13.61 15.02 -25.22
N LYS A 79 -13.92 16.12 -24.53
CA LYS A 79 -12.89 17.04 -24.05
C LYS A 79 -11.89 16.25 -23.20
N SER A 80 -10.72 16.03 -23.77
CA SER A 80 -9.47 15.77 -23.06
C SER A 80 -9.36 16.77 -21.90
N LYS A 81 -9.68 16.33 -20.68
CA LYS A 81 -9.50 17.15 -19.48
C LYS A 81 -8.00 17.26 -19.23
N SER A 82 -7.48 18.41 -19.61
CA SER A 82 -6.16 18.92 -19.25
C SER A 82 -5.77 18.53 -17.82
N SER A 83 -4.60 17.90 -17.68
CA SER A 83 -3.94 17.56 -16.43
C SER A 83 -3.55 18.84 -15.68
N SER A 84 -4.52 19.47 -15.02
CA SER A 84 -4.26 20.43 -13.95
C SER A 84 -3.58 19.67 -12.81
N SER A 85 -2.30 19.97 -12.52
CA SER A 85 -1.59 19.35 -11.40
C SER A 85 -2.18 19.86 -10.08
N THR A 86 -3.23 19.20 -9.59
CA THR A 86 -3.83 19.54 -8.30
C THR A 86 -2.80 19.30 -7.22
N LYS A 87 -2.54 20.33 -6.40
CA LYS A 87 -1.67 20.22 -5.23
C LYS A 87 -2.20 19.11 -4.33
N ILE A 88 -1.33 18.18 -3.95
CA ILE A 88 -1.69 17.06 -3.06
C ILE A 88 -2.10 17.63 -1.69
N THR A 89 -3.31 17.28 -1.24
CA THR A 89 -3.87 17.73 0.05
C THR A 89 -3.45 16.80 1.20
N ASN A 90 -3.69 17.22 2.45
CA ASN A 90 -3.44 16.36 3.60
C ASN A 90 -4.37 15.15 3.60
N GLU A 91 -5.66 15.33 3.33
CA GLU A 91 -6.63 14.22 3.22
C GLU A 91 -6.20 13.14 2.20
N MET A 92 -5.66 13.58 1.07
CA MET A 92 -5.07 12.70 0.05
C MET A 92 -3.91 11.85 0.62
N ILE A 93 -3.05 12.46 1.42
CA ILE A 93 -1.90 11.81 2.08
C ILE A 93 -2.36 10.79 3.13
N GLU A 94 -3.27 11.20 4.01
CA GLU A 94 -3.82 10.36 5.07
C GLU A 94 -4.57 9.14 4.50
N THR A 95 -5.35 9.36 3.43
CA THR A 95 -6.02 8.28 2.71
C THR A 95 -5.02 7.34 2.05
N SER A 96 -3.96 7.89 1.46
CA SER A 96 -2.89 7.08 0.84
C SER A 96 -2.18 6.20 1.86
N TYR A 97 -1.88 6.71 3.05
CA TYR A 97 -1.31 5.92 4.15
C TYR A 97 -2.20 4.72 4.50
N ASN A 98 -3.48 4.98 4.74
CA ASN A 98 -4.42 3.94 5.15
C ASN A 98 -4.63 2.87 4.06
N ILE A 99 -4.65 3.26 2.80
CA ILE A 99 -4.75 2.30 1.68
C ILE A 99 -3.43 1.57 1.45
N ALA A 100 -2.27 2.23 1.60
CA ALA A 100 -0.97 1.60 1.50
C ALA A 100 -0.78 0.51 2.58
N LYS A 101 -1.32 0.70 3.80
CA LYS A 101 -1.39 -0.37 4.82
C LYS A 101 -2.15 -1.60 4.30
N LYS A 102 -3.33 -1.40 3.68
CA LYS A 102 -4.10 -2.52 3.09
C LYS A 102 -3.30 -3.24 2.00
N VAL A 103 -2.53 -2.50 1.20
CA VAL A 103 -1.63 -3.08 0.20
C VAL A 103 -0.51 -3.89 0.87
N TYR A 104 0.11 -3.35 1.92
CA TYR A 104 1.18 -4.02 2.67
C TYR A 104 0.72 -5.33 3.32
N PHE A 105 -0.51 -5.36 3.85
CA PHE A 105 -1.11 -6.57 4.41
C PHE A 105 -1.69 -7.52 3.33
N GLY A 106 -1.53 -7.22 2.05
CA GLY A 106 -2.01 -8.07 0.94
C GLY A 106 -3.52 -8.00 0.69
N GLN A 107 -4.25 -7.13 1.40
CA GLN A 107 -5.70 -6.96 1.27
C GLN A 107 -6.09 -6.25 -0.04
N LEU A 108 -5.16 -5.49 -0.62
CA LEU A 108 -5.30 -4.86 -1.93
C LEU A 108 -4.02 -5.08 -2.74
N SER A 109 -4.14 -5.29 -4.05
CA SER A 109 -3.01 -5.11 -4.96
C SER A 109 -2.59 -3.64 -5.04
N ARG A 110 -1.37 -3.36 -5.51
CA ARG A 110 -0.91 -1.98 -5.77
C ARG A 110 -1.85 -1.24 -6.72
N GLN A 111 -2.35 -1.93 -7.75
CA GLN A 111 -3.28 -1.37 -8.72
C GLN A 111 -4.63 -1.03 -8.08
N GLU A 112 -5.20 -1.93 -7.27
CA GLU A 112 -6.45 -1.67 -6.54
C GLU A 112 -6.27 -0.53 -5.54
N GLY A 113 -5.16 -0.50 -4.80
CA GLY A 113 -4.84 0.59 -3.88
C GLY A 113 -4.75 1.96 -4.58
N LYS A 114 -4.03 2.01 -5.70
CA LYS A 114 -3.91 3.23 -6.52
C LYS A 114 -5.28 3.75 -6.95
N LEU A 115 -6.13 2.87 -7.49
CA LEU A 115 -7.48 3.24 -7.92
C LEU A 115 -8.35 3.65 -6.73
N ALA A 116 -8.26 2.96 -5.60
CA ALA A 116 -9.01 3.30 -4.39
C ALA A 116 -8.64 4.71 -3.86
N ILE A 117 -7.35 5.07 -3.83
CA ILE A 117 -6.91 6.42 -3.44
C ILE A 117 -7.46 7.46 -4.41
N SER A 118 -7.29 7.23 -5.72
CA SER A 118 -7.69 8.18 -6.76
C SER A 118 -9.22 8.39 -6.75
N ASN A 119 -10.00 7.32 -6.60
CA ASN A 119 -11.46 7.39 -6.54
C ASN A 119 -11.96 8.06 -5.26
N ALA A 120 -11.30 7.83 -4.11
CA ALA A 120 -11.74 8.37 -2.84
C ALA A 120 -11.42 9.88 -2.69
N THR A 121 -10.34 10.36 -3.30
CA THR A 121 -9.78 11.69 -3.01
C THR A 121 -9.61 12.59 -4.24
N GLY A 122 -9.74 12.04 -5.45
CA GLY A 122 -9.38 12.72 -6.68
C GLY A 122 -7.86 12.86 -6.89
N MET A 123 -7.01 12.21 -6.07
CA MET A 123 -5.56 12.25 -6.27
C MET A 123 -5.19 11.69 -7.65
N ASN A 124 -4.19 12.30 -8.30
CA ASN A 124 -3.63 11.76 -9.53
C ASN A 124 -3.14 10.31 -9.31
N PRO A 125 -3.49 9.35 -10.19
CA PRO A 125 -3.10 7.95 -10.02
C PRO A 125 -1.58 7.72 -9.94
N GLY A 126 -0.77 8.53 -10.61
CA GLY A 126 0.69 8.47 -10.52
C GLY A 126 1.16 8.80 -9.12
N SER A 127 0.69 9.92 -8.56
CA SER A 127 0.98 10.29 -7.16
C SER A 127 0.48 9.24 -6.17
N ALA A 128 -0.71 8.67 -6.38
CA ALA A 128 -1.23 7.60 -5.52
C ALA A 128 -0.33 6.36 -5.52
N GLN A 129 0.18 5.97 -6.70
CA GLN A 129 1.13 4.87 -6.85
C GLN A 129 2.47 5.18 -6.15
N ASP A 130 2.95 6.42 -6.27
CA ASP A 130 4.19 6.86 -5.63
C ASP A 130 4.07 6.75 -4.09
N TYR A 131 2.99 7.26 -3.49
CA TYR A 131 2.75 7.15 -2.05
C TYR A 131 2.66 5.70 -1.53
N ILE A 132 2.04 4.79 -2.30
CA ILE A 132 2.04 3.36 -1.97
C ILE A 132 3.46 2.80 -2.01
N THR A 133 4.24 3.17 -3.03
CA THR A 133 5.61 2.67 -3.21
C THR A 133 6.54 3.17 -2.12
N ASP A 134 6.42 4.43 -1.74
CA ASP A 134 7.19 5.05 -0.66
C ASP A 134 6.87 4.38 0.67
N PHE A 135 5.59 4.14 0.99
CA PHE A 135 5.19 3.39 2.19
C PHE A 135 5.84 2.00 2.25
N LEU A 136 5.73 1.21 1.17
CA LEU A 136 6.28 -0.14 1.14
C LEU A 136 7.81 -0.13 1.29
N SER A 137 8.48 0.86 0.69
CA SER A 137 9.93 1.03 0.83
C SER A 137 10.31 1.41 2.26
N MET A 138 9.53 2.27 2.92
CA MET A 138 9.68 2.60 4.34
C MET A 138 9.55 1.37 5.24
N MET A 139 8.54 0.52 5.01
CA MET A 139 8.36 -0.71 5.78
C MET A 139 9.51 -1.71 5.59
N ASP A 140 10.18 -1.67 4.45
CA ASP A 140 11.33 -2.52 4.11
C ASP A 140 12.70 -1.91 4.45
N GLY A 141 12.77 -0.62 4.81
CA GLY A 141 14.03 0.10 4.99
C GLY A 141 14.79 0.38 3.69
N LYS A 142 14.08 0.42 2.55
CA LYS A 142 14.66 0.60 1.21
C LYS A 142 14.55 2.05 0.74
N GLU A 143 15.50 2.46 -0.10
CA GLU A 143 15.45 3.75 -0.78
C GLU A 143 14.19 3.86 -1.65
N TYR A 144 13.55 5.03 -1.63
CA TYR A 144 12.51 5.41 -2.56
C TYR A 144 12.92 6.72 -3.28
N GLN A 145 12.44 6.93 -4.50
CA GLN A 145 12.94 8.01 -5.37
C GLN A 145 11.97 9.16 -5.54
N ARG A 146 10.71 8.99 -5.10
CA ARG A 146 9.69 10.02 -5.20
C ARG A 146 9.69 10.90 -3.96
N VAL A 147 9.59 12.20 -4.16
CA VAL A 147 9.64 13.16 -3.06
C VAL A 147 8.23 13.38 -2.53
N MET A 148 7.95 12.88 -1.33
CA MET A 148 6.75 13.27 -0.59
C MET A 148 6.89 14.70 -0.04
N SER A 149 5.75 15.34 0.26
CA SER A 149 5.77 16.59 1.03
C SER A 149 6.35 16.38 2.43
N ASN A 150 6.79 17.47 3.08
CA ASN A 150 7.29 17.41 4.46
C ASN A 150 6.20 16.94 5.44
N TYR A 151 4.96 17.37 5.22
CA TYR A 151 3.81 16.88 5.95
C TYR A 151 3.63 15.36 5.74
N GLY A 152 3.66 14.87 4.49
CA GLY A 152 3.51 13.44 4.22
C GLY A 152 4.62 12.59 4.83
N THR A 153 5.86 13.06 4.77
CA THR A 153 7.00 12.38 5.41
C THR A 153 6.80 12.27 6.91
N THR A 154 6.42 13.37 7.56
CA THR A 154 6.15 13.42 9.00
C THR A 154 4.99 12.48 9.37
N TYR A 155 3.86 12.58 8.65
CA TYR A 155 2.67 11.77 8.91
C TYR A 155 2.96 10.28 8.80
N PHE A 156 3.70 9.85 7.76
CA PHE A 156 4.02 8.44 7.56
C PHE A 156 4.93 7.92 8.67
N LEU A 157 5.98 8.66 9.03
CA LEU A 157 6.89 8.26 10.11
C LEU A 157 6.17 8.12 11.46
N GLU A 158 5.34 9.08 11.84
CA GLU A 158 4.56 9.06 13.08
C GLU A 158 3.59 7.89 13.13
N ASN A 159 2.82 7.69 12.06
CA ASN A 159 1.82 6.64 12.03
C ASN A 159 2.45 5.26 11.87
N ILE A 160 3.59 5.11 11.18
CA ILE A 160 4.33 3.85 11.15
C ILE A 160 4.78 3.47 12.57
N ARG A 161 5.32 4.42 13.33
CA ARG A 161 5.71 4.19 14.73
C ARG A 161 4.51 3.76 15.57
N LYS A 162 3.40 4.47 15.44
CA LYS A 162 2.16 4.21 16.19
C LYS A 162 1.55 2.84 15.85
N ASP A 163 1.48 2.50 14.56
CA ASP A 163 0.75 1.32 14.09
C ASP A 163 1.60 0.04 14.08
N PHE A 164 2.91 0.15 13.85
CA PHE A 164 3.82 -0.99 13.64
C PHE A 164 4.98 -1.07 14.65
N GLY A 165 5.13 -0.06 15.51
CA GLY A 165 6.13 -0.04 16.57
C GLY A 165 7.55 0.34 16.12
N GLU A 166 8.47 0.33 17.09
CA GLU A 166 9.79 0.95 16.96
C GLU A 166 10.66 0.32 15.86
N ARG A 167 10.58 -1.00 15.66
CA ARG A 167 11.38 -1.68 14.64
C ARG A 167 10.99 -1.26 13.22
N ALA A 168 9.69 -1.10 12.95
CA ALA A 168 9.21 -0.62 11.65
C ALA A 168 9.53 0.86 11.47
N PHE A 169 9.42 1.65 12.54
CA PHE A 169 9.80 3.05 12.55
C PHE A 169 11.29 3.27 12.21
N GLN A 170 12.19 2.48 12.80
CA GLN A 170 13.62 2.54 12.49
C GLN A 170 13.90 2.26 11.00
N LYS A 171 13.21 1.28 10.42
CA LYS A 171 13.29 1.01 8.97
C LYS A 171 12.77 2.18 8.14
N ALA A 172 11.66 2.79 8.54
CA ALA A 172 11.10 3.92 7.82
C ALA A 172 12.03 5.15 7.85
N ILE A 173 12.71 5.37 8.98
CA ILE A 173 13.79 6.37 9.09
C ILE A 173 14.93 6.03 8.13
N GLU A 174 15.43 4.80 8.15
CA GLU A 174 16.52 4.35 7.28
C GLU A 174 16.18 4.54 5.79
N ALA A 175 14.97 4.18 5.37
CA ALA A 175 14.46 4.41 4.02
C ALA A 175 14.45 5.91 3.66
N THR A 176 14.03 6.76 4.59
CA THR A 176 13.99 8.23 4.41
C THR A 176 15.40 8.82 4.30
N GLU A 177 16.35 8.35 5.11
CA GLU A 177 17.77 8.74 5.02
C GLU A 177 18.37 8.35 3.67
N LYS A 178 18.08 7.14 3.18
CA LYS A 178 18.50 6.69 1.84
C LYS A 178 17.91 7.57 0.74
N HIS A 179 16.62 7.90 0.81
CA HIS A 179 15.97 8.83 -0.11
C HIS A 179 16.65 10.20 -0.13
N ILE A 180 16.93 10.78 1.05
CA ILE A 180 17.61 12.08 1.17
C ILE A 180 19.00 12.01 0.52
N LYS A 181 19.76 10.96 0.82
CA LYS A 181 21.11 10.75 0.25
C LYS A 181 21.05 10.65 -1.27
N TYR A 182 20.14 9.84 -1.81
CA TYR A 182 19.92 9.70 -3.25
C TYR A 182 19.60 11.05 -3.90
N TYR A 183 18.63 11.78 -3.38
CA TYR A 183 18.19 13.04 -3.97
C TYR A 183 19.30 14.11 -3.91
N ASN A 184 20.00 14.22 -2.78
CA ASN A 184 21.09 15.17 -2.60
C ASN A 184 22.26 14.90 -3.59
N ALA A 185 22.45 13.64 -4.01
CA ALA A 185 23.47 13.27 -5.00
C ALA A 185 23.11 13.68 -6.43
N LEU A 186 21.85 14.00 -6.74
CA LEU A 186 21.41 14.40 -8.09
C LEU A 186 21.79 15.84 -8.47
N GLY A 187 22.27 16.65 -7.52
CA GLY A 187 22.68 18.03 -7.78
C GLY A 187 21.55 19.04 -7.95
N TYR A 188 20.29 18.64 -7.74
CA TYR A 188 19.10 19.51 -7.85
C TYR A 188 18.80 20.33 -6.57
N GLY A 189 19.73 20.36 -5.62
CA GLY A 189 19.56 20.99 -4.31
C GLY A 189 19.39 19.98 -3.19
N ARG A 190 19.38 20.49 -1.95
CA ARG A 190 19.42 19.68 -0.72
C ARG A 190 18.07 19.65 -0.03
N LEU A 191 17.63 18.46 0.42
CA LEU A 191 16.37 18.26 1.14
C LEU A 191 16.47 18.62 2.65
N LYS A 192 16.96 19.83 2.97
CA LYS A 192 17.28 20.25 4.35
C LYS A 192 16.12 20.06 5.34
N ALA A 193 14.90 20.44 4.96
CA ALA A 193 13.74 20.29 5.83
C ALA A 193 13.42 18.81 6.15
N LYS A 194 13.73 17.87 5.25
CA LYS A 194 13.56 16.43 5.52
C LYS A 194 14.68 15.89 6.42
N GLU A 195 15.89 16.40 6.28
CA GLU A 195 16.99 16.09 7.20
C GLU A 195 16.61 16.50 8.63
N GLU A 196 16.06 17.70 8.82
CA GLU A 196 15.58 18.18 10.13
C GLU A 196 14.44 17.32 10.69
N ILE A 197 13.52 16.84 9.85
CA ILE A 197 12.45 15.91 10.26
C ILE A 197 13.04 14.59 10.76
N VAL A 198 13.95 13.99 9.99
CA VAL A 198 14.59 12.71 10.35
C VAL A 198 15.38 12.84 11.64
N GLU A 199 16.19 13.90 11.78
CA GLU A 199 17.00 14.13 12.97
C GLU A 199 16.13 14.27 14.22
N ARG A 200 15.03 15.03 14.15
CA ARG A 200 14.05 15.14 15.23
C ARG A 200 13.49 13.77 15.62
N PHE A 201 13.14 12.92 14.65
CA PHE A 201 12.60 11.59 14.93
C PHE A 201 13.64 10.64 15.53
N LYS A 202 14.90 10.70 15.08
CA LYS A 202 15.98 9.89 15.64
C LYS A 202 16.27 10.20 17.10
N GLN A 203 16.20 11.48 17.49
CA GLN A 203 16.36 11.89 18.90
C GLN A 203 15.26 11.33 19.82
N SER A 204 14.13 10.88 19.27
CA SER A 204 13.05 10.24 20.02
C SER A 204 13.20 8.72 20.17
N ILE A 205 14.27 8.15 19.62
CA ILE A 205 14.67 6.74 19.77
C ILE A 205 15.70 6.68 20.88
N ASN A 206 15.25 6.79 22.13
CA ASN A 206 16.05 6.59 23.34
C ASN A 206 15.47 5.42 24.12
#